data_AF-A0A2E5P892-F1
#
_entry.id   AF-A0A2E5P892-F1
#
_cell.length_a   1.000
_cell.length_b   1.000
_cell.length_c   1.000
_cell.angle_alpha   90.00
_cell.angle_beta   90.00
_cell.angle_gamma   90.00
#
_symmetry.space_group_name_H-M   'P 1'
#
loop_
_entity.id
_entity.type
_entity.pdbx_description
1 polymer ?
#
loop_
_entity_poly.entity_id
_entity_poly.type
_entity_poly.pdbx_seq_one_letter_code
_entity_poly.pdbx_strand_id
1 'polypeptide(L)'
;MSMRDVIAQCGTKSDSGDINVFFSEGTWTFRDNFTISRPRVYLWGIPGATVFERHVDNSKPMLTLSGREVSLSGIRFEDSKEDTGAAIKVTGGRSSVSQCVFDDCYRAIEVAGGSGQRLLDNYVISCRATDFAIKITGGATDGIASGNVIEQASLAADIFLDSGCERWVLNGNQTFNGNIRYTETDGHVESGNSGSAAAETVTLETDVISREVFR
;
A
#
# COMPACT_ATOMS: atom_id res chain seq x y z
N MET A 1 -15.98 11.58 13.59
CA MET A 1 -16.67 11.86 12.32
C MET A 1 -16.55 10.60 11.47
N SER A 2 -17.59 10.18 10.75
CA SER A 2 -17.50 9.01 9.85
C SER A 2 -17.12 9.45 8.43
N MET A 3 -16.51 8.58 7.63
CA MET A 3 -16.21 8.91 6.22
C MET A 3 -17.49 9.17 5.40
N ARG A 4 -18.64 8.63 5.83
CA ARG A 4 -19.95 8.98 5.26
C ARG A 4 -20.26 10.47 5.47
N ASP A 5 -19.92 11.00 6.64
CA ASP A 5 -20.03 12.44 6.94
C ASP A 5 -19.00 13.24 6.13
N VAL A 6 -17.79 12.71 5.95
CA VAL A 6 -16.74 13.32 5.11
C VAL A 6 -17.13 13.37 3.65
N ILE A 7 -17.63 12.28 3.05
CA ILE A 7 -18.12 12.27 1.66
C ILE A 7 -19.33 13.20 1.51
N ALA A 8 -20.15 13.37 2.55
CA ALA A 8 -21.25 14.32 2.54
C ALA A 8 -20.81 15.79 2.72
N GLN A 9 -19.65 16.05 3.35
CA GLN A 9 -19.10 17.39 3.61
C GLN A 9 -18.05 17.84 2.59
N CYS A 10 -17.34 16.90 1.95
CA CYS A 10 -16.40 17.15 0.88
C CYS A 10 -17.18 17.28 -0.43
N GLY A 11 -16.84 18.29 -1.25
CA GLY A 11 -17.56 18.58 -2.49
C GLY A 11 -17.55 17.40 -3.48
N THR A 12 -18.60 16.58 -3.47
CA THR A 12 -18.83 15.56 -4.49
C THR A 12 -19.29 16.24 -5.77
N LYS A 13 -18.38 16.57 -6.68
CA LYS A 13 -18.76 16.91 -8.06
C LYS A 13 -18.97 15.61 -8.84
N SER A 14 -20.18 15.04 -8.83
CA SER A 14 -20.51 14.00 -9.80
C SER A 14 -22.00 13.70 -9.92
N ASP A 15 -22.56 14.08 -11.07
CA ASP A 15 -23.90 13.66 -11.51
C ASP A 15 -23.82 12.45 -12.46
N SER A 16 -22.60 11.98 -12.80
CA SER A 16 -22.36 10.79 -13.64
C SER A 16 -20.88 10.39 -13.62
N GLY A 17 -20.54 9.21 -13.10
CA GLY A 17 -19.23 8.57 -13.32
C GLY A 17 -18.36 8.46 -12.06
N ASP A 18 -17.66 9.51 -11.69
CA ASP A 18 -16.47 9.44 -10.83
C ASP A 18 -16.63 10.30 -9.57
N ILE A 19 -16.12 9.87 -8.40
CA ILE A 19 -16.10 10.71 -7.19
C ILE A 19 -14.68 11.21 -6.96
N ASN A 20 -14.52 12.52 -6.82
CA ASN A 20 -13.30 13.13 -6.32
C ASN A 20 -13.56 13.73 -4.94
N VAL A 21 -12.73 13.37 -3.97
CA VAL A 21 -12.76 13.87 -2.59
C VAL A 21 -11.44 14.58 -2.32
N PHE A 22 -11.52 15.84 -1.94
CA PHE A 22 -10.35 16.64 -1.58
C PHE A 22 -10.37 16.90 -0.08
N PHE A 23 -9.28 16.56 0.59
CA PHE A 23 -9.10 16.78 2.01
C PHE A 23 -8.31 18.06 2.23
N SER A 24 -8.73 18.86 3.21
CA SER A 24 -7.92 19.96 3.70
C SER A 24 -6.73 19.44 4.50
N GLU A 25 -5.81 20.35 4.79
CA GLU A 25 -4.81 20.14 5.85
C GLU A 25 -5.50 19.86 7.20
N GLY A 26 -4.77 19.17 8.08
CA GLY A 26 -5.20 18.82 9.42
C GLY A 26 -5.37 17.33 9.65
N THR A 27 -5.72 16.99 10.90
CA THR A 27 -5.91 15.61 11.35
C THR A 27 -7.38 15.20 11.25
N TRP A 28 -7.60 14.09 10.55
CA TRP A 28 -8.88 13.45 10.34
C TRP A 28 -8.91 12.17 11.14
N THR A 29 -9.63 12.19 12.26
CA THR A 29 -9.67 11.05 13.19
C THR A 29 -10.85 10.14 12.88
N PHE A 30 -10.57 8.85 12.62
CA PHE A 30 -11.56 7.83 12.30
C PHE A 30 -11.83 6.93 13.50
N ARG A 31 -13.12 6.77 13.86
CA ARG A 31 -13.53 5.87 14.95
C ARG A 31 -13.64 4.41 14.52
N ASP A 32 -13.93 4.19 13.26
CA ASP A 32 -14.16 2.86 12.70
C ASP A 32 -13.34 2.69 11.43
N ASN A 33 -13.10 1.44 11.06
CA ASN A 33 -12.56 1.09 9.75
C ASN A 33 -13.54 1.52 8.67
N PHE A 34 -13.02 1.83 7.49
CA PHE A 34 -13.85 2.23 6.38
C PHE A 34 -13.47 1.50 5.09
N THR A 35 -14.50 1.17 4.31
CA THR A 35 -14.37 0.49 3.02
C THR A 35 -14.94 1.34 1.89
N ILE A 36 -14.14 1.56 0.84
CA ILE A 36 -14.57 2.10 -0.45
C ILE A 36 -14.87 0.92 -1.36
N SER A 37 -16.15 0.59 -1.52
CA SER A 37 -16.59 -0.45 -2.45
C SER A 37 -17.02 0.07 -3.82
N ARG A 38 -17.31 1.37 -3.92
CA ARG A 38 -17.68 2.01 -5.19
C ARG A 38 -16.44 2.15 -6.08
N PRO A 39 -16.54 1.84 -7.38
CA PRO A 39 -15.45 2.10 -8.32
C PRO A 39 -15.27 3.59 -8.60
N ARG A 40 -14.08 3.98 -9.09
CA ARG A 40 -13.75 5.35 -9.53
C ARG A 40 -13.95 6.39 -8.44
N VAL A 41 -13.33 6.13 -7.30
CA VAL A 41 -13.27 7.07 -6.17
C VAL A 41 -11.82 7.50 -6.02
N TYR A 42 -11.59 8.81 -6.03
CA TYR A 42 -10.28 9.42 -5.96
C TYR A 42 -10.22 10.29 -4.71
N LEU A 43 -9.30 9.96 -3.81
CA LEU A 43 -9.08 10.65 -2.54
C LEU A 43 -7.76 11.42 -2.63
N TRP A 44 -7.82 12.74 -2.44
CA TRP A 44 -6.69 13.64 -2.59
C TRP A 44 -6.43 14.40 -1.29
N GLY A 45 -5.30 14.10 -0.65
CA GLY A 45 -4.76 14.88 0.46
C GLY A 45 -3.67 15.85 0.01
N ILE A 46 -3.25 16.70 0.95
CA ILE A 46 -2.07 17.55 0.81
C ILE A 46 -0.88 16.76 1.40
N PRO A 47 0.12 16.38 0.58
CA PRO A 47 1.25 15.58 1.05
C PRO A 47 1.90 16.14 2.32
N GLY A 48 1.96 15.31 3.36
CA GLY A 48 2.52 15.68 4.67
C GLY A 48 1.65 16.56 5.57
N ALA A 49 0.54 17.12 5.06
CA ALA A 49 -0.34 18.03 5.81
C ALA A 49 -1.74 17.46 6.08
N THR A 50 -2.23 16.53 5.26
CA THR A 50 -3.46 15.76 5.54
C THR A 50 -3.11 14.48 6.29
N VAL A 51 -3.54 14.37 7.54
CA VAL A 51 -3.26 13.21 8.41
C VAL A 51 -4.54 12.42 8.67
N PHE A 52 -4.51 11.12 8.44
CA PHE A 52 -5.54 10.17 8.84
C PHE A 52 -5.06 9.44 10.08
N GLU A 53 -5.80 9.58 11.17
CA GLU A 53 -5.45 9.03 12.47
C GLU A 53 -6.55 8.08 12.97
N ARG A 54 -6.15 6.94 13.54
CA ARG A 54 -7.09 6.02 14.18
C ARG A 54 -7.41 6.46 15.61
N HIS A 55 -8.69 6.53 15.94
CA HIS A 55 -9.14 6.92 17.27
C HIS A 55 -9.02 5.81 18.33
N VAL A 56 -9.25 4.56 17.94
CA VAL A 56 -9.45 3.41 18.86
C VAL A 56 -8.72 2.19 18.34
N ASP A 57 -8.22 1.35 19.24
CA ASP A 57 -7.60 0.08 18.88
C ASP A 57 -8.62 -0.83 18.13
N ASN A 58 -8.29 -1.18 16.89
CA ASN A 58 -8.94 -2.15 16.05
C ASN A 58 -7.96 -2.85 15.06
N SER A 59 -7.88 -4.17 15.13
CA SER A 59 -7.01 -5.01 14.28
C SER A 59 -7.36 -5.05 12.79
N LYS A 60 -8.47 -4.44 12.37
CA LYS A 60 -8.84 -4.31 10.96
C LYS A 60 -8.13 -3.12 10.29
N PRO A 61 -8.04 -3.12 8.94
CA PRO A 61 -7.41 -2.02 8.25
C PRO A 61 -8.10 -0.68 8.49
N MET A 62 -7.37 0.44 8.56
CA MET A 62 -8.02 1.75 8.73
C MET A 62 -8.86 2.07 7.49
N LEU A 63 -8.30 1.80 6.31
CA LEU A 63 -8.92 2.02 5.01
C LEU A 63 -8.88 0.76 4.14
N THR A 64 -10.02 0.34 3.60
CA THR A 64 -10.10 -0.75 2.61
C THR A 64 -10.56 -0.22 1.26
N LEU A 65 -9.76 -0.41 0.21
CA LEU A 65 -10.08 -0.08 -1.18
C LEU A 65 -10.55 -1.33 -1.91
N SER A 66 -11.85 -1.62 -1.87
CA SER A 66 -12.43 -2.82 -2.50
C SER A 66 -13.10 -2.54 -3.85
N GLY A 67 -13.40 -1.28 -4.14
CA GLY A 67 -13.86 -0.82 -5.44
C GLY A 67 -12.74 -0.84 -6.48
N ARG A 68 -13.11 -0.93 -7.76
CA ARG A 68 -12.18 -0.88 -8.89
C ARG A 68 -11.80 0.56 -9.23
N GLU A 69 -10.57 0.82 -9.65
CA GLU A 69 -10.13 2.17 -10.04
C GLU A 69 -10.27 3.17 -8.88
N VAL A 70 -9.90 2.76 -7.66
CA VAL A 70 -9.89 3.64 -6.49
C VAL A 70 -8.48 4.16 -6.26
N SER A 71 -8.32 5.48 -6.19
CA SER A 71 -7.01 6.08 -5.96
C SER A 71 -6.98 6.88 -4.67
N LEU A 72 -5.84 6.83 -4.02
CA LEU A 72 -5.51 7.58 -2.82
C LEU A 72 -4.15 8.23 -3.03
N SER A 73 -4.07 9.55 -2.82
CA SER A 73 -2.81 10.28 -2.95
C SER A 73 -2.60 11.35 -1.89
N GLY A 74 -1.34 11.51 -1.44
CA GLY A 74 -0.94 12.67 -0.63
C GLY A 74 -1.45 12.66 0.81
N ILE A 75 -1.74 11.49 1.39
CA ILE A 75 -2.27 11.38 2.75
C ILE A 75 -1.23 10.71 3.65
N ARG A 76 -1.03 11.25 4.85
CA ARG A 76 -0.27 10.60 5.92
C ARG A 76 -1.19 9.74 6.77
N PHE A 77 -0.81 8.51 7.02
CA PHE A 77 -1.48 7.56 7.89
C PHE A 77 -0.67 7.48 9.18
N GLU A 78 -1.32 7.75 10.31
CA GLU A 78 -0.73 7.64 11.64
C GLU A 78 -1.58 6.71 12.49
N ASP A 79 -0.99 5.62 12.97
CA ASP A 79 -1.71 4.56 13.68
C ASP A 79 -0.91 4.04 14.87
N SER A 80 -0.72 4.90 15.89
CA SER A 80 0.05 4.63 17.11
C SER A 80 -0.62 3.69 18.13
N LYS A 81 -1.82 3.20 17.80
CA LYS A 81 -2.66 2.30 18.62
C LYS A 81 -2.12 0.88 18.65
N GLU A 82 -2.36 0.03 19.65
CA GLU A 82 -1.72 -1.32 19.76
C GLU A 82 -2.22 -2.36 18.71
N ASP A 83 -2.72 -1.87 17.58
CA ASP A 83 -3.34 -2.63 16.53
C ASP A 83 -2.39 -3.48 15.71
N THR A 84 -2.95 -4.53 15.11
CA THR A 84 -2.22 -5.44 14.23
C THR A 84 -2.65 -5.32 12.76
N GLY A 85 -3.50 -4.35 12.43
CA GLY A 85 -4.04 -4.14 11.09
C GLY A 85 -3.11 -3.35 10.18
N ALA A 86 -3.25 -3.50 8.87
CA ALA A 86 -2.60 -2.59 7.92
C ALA A 86 -3.31 -1.23 7.90
N ALA A 87 -2.59 -0.13 7.67
CA ALA A 87 -3.23 1.17 7.50
C ALA A 87 -4.18 1.15 6.29
N ILE A 88 -3.72 0.57 5.18
CA ILE A 88 -4.52 0.38 3.97
C ILE A 88 -4.56 -1.08 3.55
N LYS A 89 -5.75 -1.55 3.20
CA LYS A 89 -5.96 -2.81 2.48
C LYS A 89 -6.55 -2.56 1.10
N VAL A 90 -5.95 -3.12 0.05
CA VAL A 90 -6.43 -3.03 -1.33
C VAL A 90 -6.90 -4.40 -1.79
N THR A 91 -8.16 -4.51 -2.21
CA THR A 91 -8.72 -5.75 -2.76
C THR A 91 -9.36 -5.55 -4.13
N GLY A 92 -9.65 -4.30 -4.50
CA GLY A 92 -10.16 -3.94 -5.83
C GLY A 92 -9.05 -3.83 -6.88
N GLY A 93 -9.40 -4.09 -8.14
CA GLY A 93 -8.48 -3.98 -9.28
C GLY A 93 -8.22 -2.53 -9.71
N ARG A 94 -7.06 -2.28 -10.32
CA ARG A 94 -6.65 -0.98 -10.90
C ARG A 94 -6.61 0.17 -9.91
N SER A 95 -6.48 -0.12 -8.62
CA SER A 95 -6.42 0.87 -7.56
C SER A 95 -4.99 1.37 -7.35
N SER A 96 -4.86 2.61 -6.88
CA SER A 96 -3.57 3.27 -6.70
C SER A 96 -3.44 3.82 -5.29
N VAL A 97 -2.29 3.57 -4.67
CA VAL A 97 -1.85 4.22 -3.43
C VAL A 97 -0.55 4.92 -3.75
N SER A 98 -0.59 6.26 -3.79
CA SER A 98 0.55 7.05 -4.25
C SER A 98 0.91 8.20 -3.31
N GLN A 99 2.19 8.53 -3.20
CA GLN A 99 2.64 9.72 -2.45
C GLN A 99 2.08 9.79 -1.02
N CYS A 100 1.83 8.64 -0.41
CA CYS A 100 1.32 8.54 0.95
C CYS A 100 2.48 8.34 1.93
N VAL A 101 2.29 8.78 3.16
CA VAL A 101 3.23 8.55 4.26
C VAL A 101 2.57 7.60 5.25
N PHE A 102 3.28 6.58 5.71
CA PHE A 102 2.83 5.65 6.74
C PHE A 102 3.77 5.77 7.93
N ASP A 103 3.26 6.31 9.04
CA ASP A 103 4.04 6.59 10.25
C ASP A 103 3.42 5.88 11.45
N ASP A 104 4.25 5.22 12.24
CA ASP A 104 3.89 4.43 13.43
C ASP A 104 2.79 3.37 13.19
N CYS A 105 2.51 3.02 11.94
CA CYS A 105 1.51 2.02 11.60
C CYS A 105 1.95 0.63 12.04
N TYR A 106 1.05 -0.30 12.33
CA TYR A 106 1.48 -1.68 12.50
C TYR A 106 2.03 -2.24 11.19
N ARG A 107 1.25 -2.12 10.11
CA ARG A 107 1.71 -2.33 8.72
C ARG A 107 1.21 -1.20 7.84
N ALA A 108 1.93 -0.90 6.76
CA ALA A 108 1.56 0.18 5.86
C ALA A 108 0.44 -0.26 4.91
N ILE A 109 0.73 -1.24 4.03
CA ILE A 109 -0.14 -1.61 2.91
C ILE A 109 -0.28 -3.12 2.81
N GLU A 110 -1.50 -3.61 2.68
CA GLU A 110 -1.81 -4.98 2.31
C GLU A 110 -2.59 -5.00 1.00
N VAL A 111 -2.08 -5.68 -0.03
CA VAL A 111 -2.81 -5.99 -1.26
C VAL A 111 -3.25 -7.45 -1.16
N ALA A 112 -4.56 -7.70 -1.25
CA ALA A 112 -5.15 -9.03 -1.07
C ALA A 112 -6.05 -9.44 -2.25
N GLY A 113 -5.77 -8.92 -3.44
CA GLY A 113 -6.41 -9.33 -4.67
C GLY A 113 -6.60 -8.20 -5.70
N GLY A 114 -7.15 -8.59 -6.86
CA GLY A 114 -7.39 -7.72 -8.01
C GLY A 114 -6.20 -7.66 -8.98
N SER A 115 -6.36 -6.99 -10.11
CA SER A 115 -5.30 -6.83 -11.11
C SER A 115 -5.00 -5.36 -11.38
N GLY A 116 -3.74 -5.01 -11.61
CA GLY A 116 -3.31 -3.67 -12.02
C GLY A 116 -3.11 -2.67 -10.89
N GLN A 117 -2.80 -3.13 -9.67
CA GLN A 117 -2.55 -2.25 -8.53
C GLN A 117 -1.27 -1.45 -8.71
N ARG A 118 -1.27 -0.22 -8.18
CA ARG A 118 -0.12 0.68 -8.24
C ARG A 118 0.21 1.19 -6.83
N LEU A 119 1.40 0.88 -6.35
CA LEU A 119 1.96 1.38 -5.09
C LEU A 119 3.13 2.29 -5.44
N LEU A 120 2.92 3.60 -5.49
CA LEU A 120 3.86 4.53 -6.10
C LEU A 120 4.35 5.60 -5.12
N ASP A 121 5.66 5.79 -5.03
CA ASP A 121 6.26 6.94 -4.32
C ASP A 121 5.76 7.09 -2.87
N ASN A 122 5.48 5.97 -2.19
CA ASN A 122 5.05 6.00 -0.79
C ASN A 122 6.25 5.99 0.14
N TYR A 123 6.12 6.62 1.30
CA TYR A 123 7.13 6.60 2.34
C TYR A 123 6.61 5.88 3.58
N VAL A 124 7.31 4.85 4.01
CA VAL A 124 6.99 4.06 5.19
C VAL A 124 8.07 4.26 6.22
N ILE A 125 7.68 4.73 7.40
CA ILE A 125 8.56 5.00 8.54
C ILE A 125 7.97 4.38 9.80
N SER A 126 8.84 3.86 10.66
CA SER A 126 8.48 3.45 12.02
C SER A 126 7.34 2.44 12.13
N CYS A 127 7.12 1.52 11.16
CA CYS A 127 6.07 0.53 11.41
C CYS A 127 6.45 -0.39 12.59
N ARG A 128 5.45 -1.00 13.21
CA ARG A 128 5.64 -1.82 14.42
C ARG A 128 5.65 -3.32 14.16
N ALA A 129 5.12 -3.77 13.03
CA ALA A 129 5.27 -5.15 12.63
C ALA A 129 6.75 -5.52 12.47
N THR A 130 7.06 -6.79 12.74
CA THR A 130 8.41 -7.35 12.58
C THR A 130 8.53 -8.23 11.34
N ASP A 131 7.41 -8.52 10.66
CA ASP A 131 7.38 -9.37 9.49
C ASP A 131 7.49 -8.57 8.19
N PHE A 132 6.52 -7.69 7.91
CA PHE A 132 6.52 -6.89 6.68
C PHE A 132 5.81 -5.53 6.79
N ALA A 133 6.31 -4.54 6.04
CA ALA A 133 5.65 -3.24 5.89
C ALA A 133 4.59 -3.27 4.79
N ILE A 134 4.93 -3.82 3.62
CA ILE A 134 4.01 -4.01 2.49
C ILE A 134 3.84 -5.50 2.22
N LYS A 135 2.59 -5.98 2.23
CA LYS A 135 2.24 -7.35 1.84
C LYS A 135 1.45 -7.35 0.54
N ILE A 136 1.81 -8.23 -0.38
CA ILE A 136 1.05 -8.49 -1.60
C ILE A 136 0.68 -9.98 -1.58
N THR A 137 -0.61 -10.27 -1.69
CA THR A 137 -1.17 -11.62 -1.49
C THR A 137 -2.38 -11.88 -2.38
N GLY A 138 -2.81 -13.14 -2.43
CA GLY A 138 -4.20 -13.48 -2.72
C GLY A 138 -4.62 -13.21 -4.16
N GLY A 139 -3.92 -13.79 -5.15
CA GLY A 139 -4.31 -13.66 -6.56
C GLY A 139 -4.19 -12.22 -7.09
N ALA A 140 -3.38 -11.38 -6.45
CA ALA A 140 -3.08 -10.04 -6.93
C ALA A 140 -2.10 -10.11 -8.11
N THR A 141 -2.50 -9.61 -9.28
CA THR A 141 -1.71 -9.75 -10.53
C THR A 141 -1.45 -8.43 -11.26
N ASP A 142 -0.45 -8.40 -12.14
CA ASP A 142 -0.20 -7.28 -13.06
C ASP A 142 0.05 -5.94 -12.34
N GLY A 143 0.66 -5.99 -11.15
CA GLY A 143 0.86 -4.83 -10.29
C GLY A 143 2.21 -4.14 -10.48
N ILE A 144 2.32 -2.92 -9.97
CA ILE A 144 3.57 -2.17 -9.92
C ILE A 144 3.74 -1.61 -8.50
N ALA A 145 4.90 -1.86 -7.88
CA ALA A 145 5.36 -1.10 -6.73
C ALA A 145 6.66 -0.39 -7.08
N SER A 146 6.62 0.94 -7.16
CA SER A 146 7.75 1.73 -7.65
C SER A 146 7.98 2.99 -6.84
N GLY A 147 9.25 3.36 -6.65
CA GLY A 147 9.62 4.61 -5.97
C GLY A 147 9.31 4.64 -4.47
N ASN A 148 8.89 3.52 -3.87
CA ASN A 148 8.56 3.49 -2.45
C ASN A 148 9.85 3.51 -1.62
N VAL A 149 9.83 4.24 -0.52
CA VAL A 149 10.93 4.30 0.45
C VAL A 149 10.43 3.67 1.75
N ILE A 150 11.14 2.67 2.26
CA ILE A 150 10.81 1.95 3.49
C ILE A 150 12.00 2.07 4.44
N GLU A 151 11.86 2.91 5.45
CA GLU A 151 12.87 3.19 6.47
C GLU A 151 12.49 2.51 7.77
N GLN A 152 12.79 1.21 7.84
CA GLN A 152 12.50 0.41 9.01
C GLN A 152 13.54 -0.70 9.23
N ALA A 153 14.23 -0.64 10.36
CA ALA A 153 15.37 -1.50 10.60
C ALA A 153 15.02 -2.94 11.04
N SER A 154 13.79 -3.20 11.49
CA SER A 154 13.41 -4.44 12.19
C SER A 154 12.50 -5.39 11.41
N LEU A 155 12.32 -5.17 10.10
CA LEU A 155 11.47 -6.01 9.27
C LEU A 155 12.20 -7.25 8.76
N ALA A 156 11.51 -8.39 8.75
CA ALA A 156 11.96 -9.56 8.01
C ALA A 156 11.95 -9.30 6.50
N ALA A 157 10.94 -8.58 5.98
CA ALA A 157 10.85 -8.11 4.61
C ALA A 157 10.23 -6.72 4.54
N ASP A 158 10.81 -5.79 3.82
CA ASP A 158 10.22 -4.48 3.55
C ASP A 158 8.98 -4.62 2.66
N ILE A 159 9.11 -5.39 1.58
CA ILE A 159 8.02 -5.77 0.68
C ILE A 159 7.99 -7.30 0.57
N PHE A 160 6.84 -7.90 0.90
CA PHE A 160 6.63 -9.35 0.85
C PHE A 160 5.57 -9.72 -0.19
N LEU A 161 5.94 -10.58 -1.14
CA LEU A 161 5.03 -11.17 -2.13
C LEU A 161 4.76 -12.63 -1.76
N ASP A 162 3.50 -12.92 -1.45
CA ASP A 162 3.03 -14.25 -1.06
C ASP A 162 2.76 -15.13 -2.30
N SER A 163 2.60 -16.43 -2.06
CA SER A 163 2.26 -17.42 -3.08
C SER A 163 0.95 -17.04 -3.81
N GLY A 164 0.97 -17.17 -5.14
CA GLY A 164 -0.17 -16.81 -6.01
C GLY A 164 -0.26 -15.33 -6.40
N CYS A 165 0.77 -14.52 -6.12
CA CYS A 165 0.95 -13.21 -6.74
C CYS A 165 1.77 -13.35 -8.03
N GLU A 166 1.30 -12.70 -9.10
CA GLU A 166 1.86 -12.88 -10.44
C GLU A 166 2.14 -11.55 -11.13
N ARG A 167 3.20 -11.49 -11.94
CA ARG A 167 3.52 -10.35 -12.82
C ARG A 167 3.55 -9.00 -12.10
N TRP A 168 4.43 -8.85 -11.11
CA TRP A 168 4.64 -7.60 -10.38
C TRP A 168 5.97 -6.94 -10.75
N VAL A 169 5.93 -5.65 -11.09
CA VAL A 169 7.14 -4.84 -11.34
C VAL A 169 7.54 -4.12 -10.05
N LEU A 170 8.75 -4.34 -9.57
CA LEU A 170 9.27 -3.74 -8.33
C LEU A 170 10.49 -2.85 -8.63
N ASN A 171 10.24 -1.60 -9.04
CA ASN A 171 11.30 -0.75 -9.59
C ASN A 171 11.62 0.48 -8.70
N GLY A 172 12.90 0.75 -8.47
CA GLY A 172 13.32 1.99 -7.80
C GLY A 172 12.82 2.12 -6.36
N ASN A 173 12.54 1.01 -5.66
CA ASN A 173 12.20 1.06 -4.25
C ASN A 173 13.49 1.18 -3.43
N GLN A 174 13.47 2.02 -2.40
CA GLN A 174 14.55 2.16 -1.43
C GLN A 174 14.14 1.48 -0.14
N THR A 175 14.97 0.56 0.33
CA THR A 175 14.70 -0.20 1.54
C THR A 175 15.92 -0.13 2.44
N PHE A 176 15.70 0.17 3.72
CA PHE A 176 16.77 0.12 4.71
C PHE A 176 16.96 -1.35 5.10
N ASN A 177 18.12 -1.91 4.77
CA ASN A 177 18.52 -3.34 4.83
C ASN A 177 18.26 -4.18 3.56
N GLY A 178 17.52 -3.70 2.56
CA GLY A 178 17.44 -4.38 1.26
C GLY A 178 16.48 -5.59 1.19
N ASN A 179 15.51 -5.73 2.10
CA ASN A 179 14.78 -6.98 2.26
C ASN A 179 13.50 -7.03 1.42
N ILE A 180 13.59 -7.25 0.11
CA ILE A 180 12.41 -7.70 -0.66
C ILE A 180 12.37 -9.23 -0.69
N ARG A 181 11.24 -9.83 -0.32
CA ARG A 181 11.06 -11.28 -0.26
C ARG A 181 9.90 -11.78 -1.12
N TYR A 182 10.06 -13.00 -1.64
CA TYR A 182 9.11 -13.68 -2.50
C TYR A 182 8.90 -15.11 -2.01
N THR A 183 7.68 -15.61 -2.05
CA THR A 183 7.36 -17.04 -1.98
C THR A 183 6.72 -17.44 -3.30
N GLU A 184 7.43 -18.22 -4.12
CA GLU A 184 6.94 -18.81 -5.38
C GLU A 184 6.14 -17.84 -6.29
N THR A 185 6.84 -16.93 -6.97
CA THR A 185 6.27 -16.06 -8.00
C THR A 185 6.49 -16.65 -9.40
N ASP A 186 5.55 -16.46 -10.32
CA ASP A 186 5.51 -16.99 -11.70
C ASP A 186 6.60 -16.44 -12.67
N GLY A 187 7.75 -15.99 -12.15
CA GLY A 187 8.96 -15.78 -12.94
C GLY A 187 9.16 -14.38 -13.53
N HIS A 188 8.35 -13.38 -13.17
CA HIS A 188 8.53 -12.01 -13.67
C HIS A 188 8.49 -10.98 -12.54
N VAL A 189 9.60 -10.90 -11.79
CA VAL A 189 9.90 -9.75 -10.93
C VAL A 189 11.19 -9.12 -11.41
N GLU A 190 11.09 -7.91 -11.95
CA GLU A 190 12.25 -7.05 -12.16
C GLU A 190 12.45 -6.21 -10.91
N SER A 191 13.63 -6.33 -10.31
CA SER A 191 14.01 -5.60 -9.10
C SER A 191 15.23 -4.72 -9.39
N GLY A 192 15.05 -3.41 -9.25
CA GLY A 192 16.11 -2.40 -9.39
C GLY A 192 16.13 -1.54 -8.14
N ASN A 193 16.63 -2.09 -7.04
CA ASN A 193 16.51 -1.49 -5.71
C ASN A 193 17.88 -1.04 -5.18
N SER A 194 17.88 0.02 -4.38
CA SER A 194 19.08 0.51 -3.70
C SER A 194 18.84 0.55 -2.19
N GLY A 195 19.69 -0.12 -1.41
CA GLY A 195 19.70 -0.10 0.04
C GLY A 195 21.10 -0.35 0.58
N SER A 196 21.45 0.24 1.73
CA SER A 196 22.71 -0.07 2.43
C SER A 196 22.68 -1.52 2.90
N ALA A 197 23.58 -2.32 2.35
CA ALA A 197 23.56 -3.77 2.35
C ALA A 197 23.32 -4.46 3.71
N ALA A 198 22.36 -5.38 3.73
CA ALA A 198 22.44 -6.62 4.51
C ALA A 198 21.78 -7.75 3.70
N ALA A 199 22.60 -8.53 3.01
CA ALA A 199 22.27 -9.81 2.36
C ALA A 199 20.94 -9.87 1.59
N GLU A 200 21.03 -9.70 0.27
CA GLU A 200 20.09 -10.29 -0.69
C GLU A 200 20.08 -11.82 -0.46
N THR A 201 19.28 -12.30 0.51
CA THR A 201 19.14 -13.73 0.75
C THR A 201 18.11 -14.25 -0.21
N VAL A 202 18.51 -14.32 -1.48
CA VAL A 202 17.78 -15.04 -2.52
C VAL A 202 17.87 -16.53 -2.16
N THR A 203 16.91 -17.02 -1.38
CA THR A 203 16.71 -18.47 -1.26
C THR A 203 15.90 -18.86 -2.49
N LEU A 204 16.58 -19.03 -3.63
CA LEU A 204 16.02 -19.67 -4.82
C LEU A 204 15.79 -21.14 -4.49
N GLU A 205 14.66 -21.46 -3.85
CA GLU A 205 14.11 -22.80 -3.99
C GLU A 205 13.39 -22.85 -5.34
N THR A 206 14.08 -23.46 -6.31
CA THR A 206 13.69 -23.86 -7.67
C THR A 206 13.98 -22.90 -8.84
N ASP A 207 14.51 -23.53 -9.90
CA ASP A 207 15.13 -22.98 -11.10
C ASP A 207 14.32 -21.87 -11.79
N VAL A 208 14.84 -20.64 -11.80
CA VAL A 208 14.29 -19.53 -12.59
C VAL A 208 15.09 -19.36 -13.88
N ILE A 209 14.47 -19.70 -15.00
CA ILE A 209 14.92 -19.32 -16.34
C ILE A 209 14.44 -17.88 -16.59
N SER A 210 15.34 -16.90 -16.45
CA SER A 210 15.09 -15.54 -16.93
C SER A 210 14.93 -15.57 -18.46
N ARG A 211 13.76 -15.19 -18.97
CA ARG A 211 13.56 -14.95 -20.40
C ARG A 211 13.25 -13.47 -20.61
N GLU A 212 14.27 -12.69 -20.94
CA GLU A 212 14.09 -11.37 -21.53
C GLU A 212 13.24 -11.52 -22.80
N VAL A 213 12.09 -10.85 -22.86
CA VAL A 213 11.38 -10.64 -24.12
C VAL A 213 10.94 -9.19 -24.19
N PHE A 214 11.82 -8.34 -24.74
CA PHE A 214 11.37 -7.17 -25.47
C PHE A 214 10.77 -7.62 -26.81
N ARG A 215 9.48 -7.36 -27.04
CA ARG A 215 8.90 -7.09 -28.37
C ARG A 215 7.71 -6.15 -28.25
#